data_AF-A0A0S9KUG6-F1
#
_entry.id   AF-A0A0S9KUG6-F1
#
_cell.length_a   1.000
_cell.length_b   1.000
_cell.length_c   1.000
_cell.angle_alpha   90.00
_cell.angle_beta   90.00
_cell.angle_gamma   90.00
#
_symmetry.space_group_name_H-M   'P 1'
#
loop_
_entity.id
_entity.type
_entity.pdbx_description
1 polymer ?
#
loop_
_entity_poly.entity_id
_entity_poly.type
_entity_poly.pdbx_seq_one_letter_code
_entity_poly.pdbx_strand_id
1 'polypeptide(L)'
;MMTPPDSLAPVSATALPMGPHKDALLQAVHELLAFVGDQPLGPALEQRLNDHYGPTTDRYAMLLALLRHGIAEGWACYSEIARCWGRCCRCRWAWGRAS
;
A
#
# COMPACT_ATOMS: atom_id res chain seq x y z
N MET A 1 5.34 -37.04 24.99
CA MET A 1 4.05 -36.36 24.73
C MET A 1 4.36 -35.04 24.06
N MET A 2 4.08 -34.92 22.75
CA MET A 2 4.25 -33.68 21.99
C MET A 2 3.03 -32.79 22.26
N THR A 3 3.25 -31.54 22.64
CA THR A 3 2.21 -30.50 22.68
C THR A 3 1.85 -30.08 21.25
N PRO A 4 0.55 -29.94 20.92
CA PRO A 4 0.14 -29.43 19.61
C PRO A 4 0.38 -27.90 19.52
N PRO A 5 0.99 -27.40 18.43
CA PRO A 5 1.16 -25.97 18.20
C PRO A 5 -0.06 -25.42 17.43
N ASP A 6 -1.22 -25.32 18.08
CA ASP A 6 -2.38 -24.67 17.45
C ASP A 6 -3.26 -23.97 18.51
N SER A 7 -2.62 -23.16 19.36
CA SER A 7 -3.33 -22.11 20.07
C SER A 7 -3.10 -20.81 19.33
N LEU A 8 -3.90 -20.60 18.27
CA LEU A 8 -4.17 -19.26 17.77
C LEU A 8 -4.84 -18.50 18.91
N ALA A 9 -4.03 -17.85 19.75
CA ALA A 9 -4.53 -16.87 20.71
C ALA A 9 -5.47 -15.92 19.96
N PRO A 10 -6.61 -15.53 20.53
CA PRO A 10 -7.45 -14.53 19.91
C PRO A 10 -6.54 -13.32 19.69
N VAL A 11 -6.40 -12.89 18.43
CA VAL A 11 -5.78 -11.59 18.16
C VAL A 11 -6.73 -10.63 18.84
N SER A 12 -6.41 -10.27 20.08
CA SER A 12 -7.12 -9.22 20.77
C SER A 12 -6.91 -8.05 19.84
N ALA A 13 -8.00 -7.57 19.25
CA ALA A 13 -8.03 -6.37 18.43
C ALA A 13 -7.73 -5.18 19.34
N THR A 14 -6.53 -5.19 19.95
CA THR A 14 -5.89 -4.10 20.66
C THR A 14 -6.03 -2.93 19.72
N ALA A 15 -6.89 -1.99 20.11
CA ALA A 15 -7.39 -0.90 19.30
C ALA A 15 -6.26 -0.39 18.39
N LEU A 16 -6.32 -0.79 17.10
CA LEU A 16 -5.31 -0.37 16.14
C LEU A 16 -5.32 1.15 16.17
N PRO A 17 -4.17 1.83 16.24
CA PRO A 17 -4.16 3.28 16.33
C PRO A 17 -5.00 3.85 15.18
N MET A 18 -6.06 4.57 15.54
CA MET A 18 -7.02 5.18 14.63
C MET A 18 -6.69 6.66 14.59
N GLY A 19 -6.28 7.16 13.42
CA GLY A 19 -6.18 8.58 13.17
C GLY A 19 -7.33 9.07 12.28
N PRO A 20 -7.63 10.38 12.29
CA PRO A 20 -8.77 10.95 11.56
C PRO A 20 -8.74 10.68 10.04
N HIS A 21 -7.56 10.43 9.46
CA HIS A 21 -7.43 10.16 8.02
C HIS A 21 -7.39 8.66 7.67
N LYS A 22 -7.50 7.77 8.67
CA LYS A 22 -7.37 6.33 8.47
C LYS A 22 -8.51 5.75 7.65
N ASP A 23 -9.75 6.15 7.93
CA ASP A 23 -10.92 5.67 7.16
C ASP A 23 -10.86 6.14 5.70
N ALA A 24 -10.38 7.36 5.47
CA ALA A 24 -10.16 7.87 4.11
C ALA A 24 -9.07 7.09 3.36
N LEU A 25 -7.96 6.72 4.03
CA LEU A 25 -6.95 5.86 3.42
C LEU A 25 -7.50 4.47 3.12
N LEU A 26 -8.22 3.85 4.06
CA LEU A 26 -8.79 2.52 3.86
C LEU A 26 -9.79 2.51 2.70
N GLN A 27 -10.65 3.52 2.60
CA GLN A 27 -11.58 3.68 1.49
C GLN A 27 -10.82 3.81 0.16
N ALA A 28 -9.78 4.65 0.09
CA ALA A 28 -8.97 4.81 -1.12
C ALA A 28 -8.22 3.53 -1.52
N VAL A 29 -7.76 2.74 -0.54
CA VAL A 29 -7.15 1.42 -0.78
C VAL A 29 -8.18 0.41 -1.27
N HIS A 30 -9.39 0.40 -0.70
CA HIS A 30 -10.48 -0.43 -1.19
C HIS A 30 -10.84 -0.12 -2.64
N GLU A 31 -10.90 1.17 -3.01
CA GLU A 31 -11.13 1.59 -4.39
C GLU A 31 -10.00 1.18 -5.33
N LEU A 32 -8.75 1.27 -4.89
CA LEU A 32 -7.60 0.78 -5.64
C LEU A 32 -7.67 -0.74 -5.86
N LEU A 33 -7.98 -1.51 -4.82
CA LEU A 33 -8.11 -2.97 -4.92
C LEU A 33 -9.29 -3.37 -5.81
N ALA A 34 -10.42 -2.66 -5.71
CA ALA A 34 -11.56 -2.86 -6.60
C ALA A 34 -11.23 -2.50 -8.06
N PHE A 35 -10.39 -1.48 -8.28
CA PHE A 35 -9.90 -1.10 -9.61
C PHE A 35 -9.01 -2.19 -10.23
N VAL A 36 -8.14 -2.81 -9.42
CA VAL A 36 -7.35 -3.97 -9.85
C VAL A 36 -8.29 -5.15 -10.14
N GLY A 37 -9.21 -5.44 -9.21
CA GLY A 37 -10.18 -6.52 -9.33
C GLY A 37 -9.51 -7.88 -9.56
N ASP A 38 -10.13 -8.72 -10.39
CA ASP A 38 -9.61 -10.04 -10.79
C ASP A 38 -8.70 -9.99 -12.04
N GLN A 39 -8.15 -8.82 -12.37
CA GLN A 39 -7.32 -8.70 -13.56
C GLN A 39 -6.00 -9.47 -13.44
N PRO A 40 -5.55 -10.14 -14.52
CA PRO A 40 -4.28 -10.83 -14.50
C PRO A 40 -3.14 -9.82 -14.33
N LEU A 41 -2.17 -10.17 -13.48
CA LEU A 41 -0.94 -9.41 -13.32
C LEU A 41 -0.16 -9.42 -14.63
N GLY A 42 0.04 -8.25 -15.23
CA GLY A 42 0.76 -8.12 -16.49
C GLY A 42 0.86 -6.68 -16.99
N PRO A 43 1.52 -6.45 -18.15
CA PRO A 43 1.82 -5.12 -18.66
C PRO A 43 0.58 -4.24 -18.90
N ALA A 44 -0.54 -4.85 -19.27
CA ALA A 44 -1.80 -4.13 -19.47
C ALA A 44 -2.37 -3.58 -18.15
N LEU A 45 -2.27 -4.34 -17.06
CA LEU A 45 -2.67 -3.88 -15.73
C LEU A 45 -1.72 -2.78 -15.24
N GLU A 46 -0.42 -2.94 -15.45
CA GLU A 46 0.58 -1.93 -15.11
C GLU A 46 0.29 -0.60 -15.82
N GLN A 47 0.04 -0.63 -17.14
CA GLN A 47 -0.29 0.58 -17.89
C GLN A 47 -1.54 1.27 -17.32
N ARG A 48 -2.61 0.51 -17.05
CA ARG A 48 -3.85 1.04 -16.46
C ARG A 48 -3.62 1.64 -15.08
N LEU A 49 -2.79 1.01 -14.25
CA LEU A 49 -2.40 1.56 -12.95
C LEU A 49 -1.65 2.88 -13.12
N ASN A 50 -0.78 2.99 -14.11
CA ASN A 50 -0.01 4.21 -14.34
C ASN A 50 -0.88 5.34 -14.88
N ASP A 51 -1.85 5.03 -15.72
CA ASP A 51 -2.77 6.03 -16.28
C ASP A 51 -3.70 6.61 -15.19
N HIS A 52 -4.10 5.79 -14.20
CA HIS A 52 -5.06 6.19 -13.17
C HIS A 52 -4.44 6.58 -11.81
N TYR A 53 -3.28 6.02 -11.47
CA TYR A 53 -2.58 6.16 -10.20
C TYR A 53 -1.08 6.49 -10.38
N GLY A 54 -0.69 6.93 -11.58
CA GLY A 54 0.67 7.39 -11.85
C GLY A 54 1.03 8.68 -11.09
N PRO A 55 2.32 9.07 -11.10
CA PRO A 55 2.84 10.11 -10.21
C PRO A 55 2.30 11.52 -10.51
N THR A 56 1.74 11.71 -11.70
CA THR A 56 1.13 12.97 -12.16
C THR A 56 -0.38 13.01 -11.95
N THR A 57 -0.98 11.97 -11.37
CA THR A 57 -2.43 11.86 -11.19
C THR A 57 -2.86 12.41 -9.83
N ASP A 58 -4.06 12.99 -9.75
CA ASP A 58 -4.62 13.48 -8.50
C ASP A 58 -4.83 12.36 -7.48
N ARG A 59 -5.15 11.15 -7.96
CA ARG A 59 -5.32 9.96 -7.10
C ARG A 59 -4.02 9.58 -6.40
N TYR A 60 -2.90 9.64 -7.12
CA TYR A 60 -1.59 9.42 -6.52
C TYR A 60 -1.26 10.48 -5.48
N ALA A 61 -1.50 11.77 -5.79
CA ALA A 61 -1.26 12.87 -4.86
C ALA A 61 -2.10 12.73 -3.58
N MET A 62 -3.37 12.34 -3.72
CA MET A 62 -4.29 12.07 -2.62
C MET A 62 -3.80 10.90 -1.74
N LEU A 63 -3.48 9.76 -2.35
CA LEU A 63 -2.96 8.59 -1.62
C LEU A 63 -1.68 8.94 -0.85
N LEU A 64 -0.76 9.66 -1.49
CA LEU A 64 0.48 10.11 -0.86
C LEU A 64 0.21 11.05 0.32
N ALA A 65 -0.75 11.97 0.20
CA ALA A 65 -1.13 12.87 1.29
C ALA A 65 -1.69 12.09 2.48
N LEU A 66 -2.62 11.15 2.24
CA LEU A 66 -3.21 10.30 3.28
C LEU A 66 -2.14 9.45 4.01
N LEU A 67 -1.17 8.91 3.27
CA LEU A 67 -0.02 8.20 3.85
C LEU A 67 0.83 9.10 4.75
N ARG A 68 1.09 10.33 4.33
CA ARG A 68 1.85 11.30 5.14
C ARG A 68 1.10 11.70 6.41
N HIS A 69 -0.22 11.86 6.33
CA HIS A 69 -1.06 12.07 7.51
C HIS A 69 -1.00 10.89 8.47
N GLY A 70 -1.06 9.66 7.96
CA GLY A 70 -0.96 8.47 8.81
C GLY A 70 0.38 8.33 9.52
N ILE A 71 1.47 8.77 8.90
CA ILE A 71 2.80 8.82 9.54
C ILE A 71 2.81 9.86 10.66
N ALA A 72 2.29 11.05 10.41
CA ALA A 72 2.20 12.12 11.41
C ALA A 72 1.30 11.72 12.61
N GLU A 73 0.27 10.92 12.34
CA GLU A 73 -0.69 10.41 13.34
C GLU A 73 -0.21 9.14 14.06
N GLY A 74 0.95 8.60 13.67
CA GLY A 74 1.58 7.47 14.36
C GLY A 74 0.94 6.10 14.11
N TRP A 75 0.07 5.96 13.09
CA TRP A 75 -0.55 4.67 12.74
C TRP A 75 -0.07 4.10 11.40
N ALA A 76 0.51 4.91 10.51
CA ALA A 76 1.18 4.42 9.31
C ALA A 76 2.70 4.40 9.55
N CYS A 77 3.33 3.27 9.22
CA CYS A 77 4.77 3.14 9.28
C CYS A 77 5.37 3.39 7.88
N TYR A 78 6.42 4.22 7.81
CA TYR A 78 7.26 4.31 6.62
C TYR A 78 8.20 3.10 6.57
N SER A 79 7.67 1.98 6.08
CA SER A 79 8.47 0.78 5.80
C SER A 79 8.91 0.83 4.35
N GLU A 80 10.18 1.14 4.09
CA GLU A 80 10.75 0.97 2.76
C GLU A 80 10.72 -0.52 2.40
N ILE A 81 10.10 -0.88 1.27
CA ILE A 81 10.11 -2.26 0.78
C ILE A 81 11.50 -2.53 0.19
N ALA A 82 12.44 -2.88 1.04
CA ALA A 82 13.81 -3.21 0.68
C ALA A 82 13.93 -4.61 0.07
N ARG A 83 13.13 -4.98 -0.96
CA ARG A 83 13.35 -6.19 -1.76
C ARG A 83 12.89 -6.05 -3.21
N CYS A 84 13.87 -6.05 -4.11
CA CYS A 84 13.72 -6.45 -5.51
C CYS A 84 13.24 -7.90 -5.59
N TRP A 85 12.00 -8.13 -5.99
CA TRP A 85 11.63 -9.40 -6.61
C TRP A 85 12.32 -9.44 -7.98
N GLY A 86 13.23 -10.41 -8.15
CA GLY A 86 14.10 -10.52 -9.31
C GLY A 86 13.33 -10.55 -10.64
N ARG A 87 13.76 -9.67 -11.56
CA ARG A 87 13.30 -9.46 -12.96
C ARG A 87 12.12 -8.50 -13.17
N CYS A 88 12.16 -7.32 -12.57
CA CYS A 88 11.48 -6.12 -13.11
C CYS A 88 12.39 -4.89 -13.12
N CYS A 89 13.65 -5.04 -13.58
CA CYS A 89 14.49 -3.89 -13.89
C CYS A 89 14.21 -3.37 -15.30
N ARG A 90 13.02 -2.78 -15.52
CA ARG A 90 12.85 -1.76 -16.58
C ARG A 90 11.71 -0.77 -16.36
N CYS A 91 11.23 -0.58 -15.13
CA CYS A 91 10.41 0.58 -14.82
C CYS A 91 11.22 1.47 -13.88
N ARG A 92 11.92 2.40 -14.54
CA ARG A 92 12.53 3.61 -13.99
C ARG A 92 11.40 4.44 -13.36
N TRP A 93 10.88 4.01 -12.21
CA TRP A 93 9.95 4.82 -11.43
C TRP A 93 10.74 5.92 -10.75
N ALA A 94 10.47 7.12 -11.25
CA ALA A 94 11.05 8.40 -10.89
C ALA A 94 10.81 8.77 -9.42
N TRP A 95 11.53 8.15 -8.50
CA TRP A 95 11.83 8.76 -7.21
C TRP A 95 13.18 9.44 -7.34
N GLY A 96 13.15 10.78 -7.37
CA GLY A 96 14.29 11.62 -7.65
C GLY A 96 15.45 11.40 -6.67
N ARG A 97 16.65 11.21 -7.22
CA ARG A 97 17.84 11.84 -6.69
C ARG A 97 18.13 13.04 -7.58
N ALA A 98 17.59 14.19 -7.18
CA ALA A 98 18.07 15.49 -7.62
C ALA A 98 18.70 16.15 -6.39
N SER A 99 19.94 15.78 -6.11
CA SER A 99 21.04 16.50 -5.46
C SER A 99 22.11 15.48 -5.08
#